data_AF-A0AAN0IJ08-F1
#
_entry.id   AF-A0AAN0IJ08-F1
#
_cell.length_a   1.000
_cell.length_b   1.000
_cell.length_c   1.000
_cell.angle_alpha   90.00
_cell.angle_beta   90.00
_cell.angle_gamma   90.00
#
_symmetry.space_group_name_H-M   'P 1'
#
loop_
_entity.id
_entity.type
_entity.pdbx_description
1 polymer ?
#
loop_
_entity_poly.entity_id
_entity_poly.type
_entity_poly.pdbx_seq_one_letter_code
_entity_poly.pdbx_strand_id
1 'polypeptide(L)'
;MIRLALLVLLLATANCSPTSKRSWSGPGPDKNDDHPPAVKPEDKEESNLELGKPEDKEESNLELGKPEDNEESNLDLGEDEEKKDDLDDDKKDDLDDDKKDELDFDDNHDKNTDNQEADHEDKDEDDKNSNKDEDYKNSGNKNEDDEKDNFKTELVAELTEEVTQVPANLSGEYSSGKDIVEGDIKMTPEQAALFKRDGWDGLVNSEAWLRGHGKWSRTIPYTISGVATSERNALTNSIRMFHQHTCLRFTPKRSYNYDYIQFVSSGGCWSYIGKLRNARPQRISLSSGCSRAVPAHEIMHALGRYHEQSRADRDRYVRIITRNIRSGYARNFNRHTNSDSQSLPYDYLSLMHYGRYAFSKNRRCTIVPIPDASVTIGQRDRMSMYDIHHVNIRYCPERALRLVGGRGSYEGRVEVYWDERWGTVCDDYFGHNDGRVICKYLGFPDVAATYHRARFGQGSGPIVMDDLRCAGNEYSPFACPMRTIGTHNCGHYEDASVTCQKNVRLVGGRITSRCAVGRLEVYAEGRWGTVCDDYFDINDAHVVCRQLGYRRASCVYPRARYGQGTLPILMDDVQCTGREAQITHCRSTPIGEHNCRHYEDVSVRCLNY
;
A
#
# COMPACT_ATOMS: atom_id res chain seq x y z
N MET A 1 19.21 60.57 -30.84
CA MET A 1 19.53 59.81 -29.60
C MET A 1 18.27 59.74 -28.74
N ILE A 2 18.27 58.93 -27.68
CA ILE A 2 17.11 58.57 -26.82
C ILE A 2 16.07 57.68 -27.51
N ARG A 3 16.11 56.38 -27.24
CA ARG A 3 15.04 55.58 -26.59
C ARG A 3 15.57 54.17 -26.31
N LEU A 4 15.02 53.50 -25.28
CA LEU A 4 15.49 52.21 -24.77
C LEU A 4 14.29 51.34 -24.35
N ALA A 5 14.52 50.02 -24.26
CA ALA A 5 13.67 48.97 -23.66
C ALA A 5 12.48 48.41 -24.47
N LEU A 6 12.22 47.11 -24.22
CA LEU A 6 11.01 46.30 -24.50
C LEU A 6 10.59 46.07 -25.97
N LEU A 7 10.92 44.89 -26.53
CA LEU A 7 9.94 43.81 -26.82
C LEU A 7 10.60 42.48 -27.31
N VAL A 8 9.76 41.47 -27.55
CA VAL A 8 9.97 40.18 -28.26
C VAL A 8 10.64 39.02 -27.49
N LEU A 9 9.80 38.08 -27.07
CA LEU A 9 10.15 36.68 -26.76
C LEU A 9 8.90 35.81 -27.02
N LEU A 10 8.93 34.91 -28.03
CA LEU A 10 8.03 33.75 -28.21
C LEU A 10 8.21 33.06 -29.59
N LEU A 11 8.80 31.86 -29.60
CA LEU A 11 8.63 30.77 -30.61
C LEU A 11 9.14 29.47 -29.95
N ALA A 12 8.58 28.26 -30.19
CA ALA A 12 7.25 27.89 -30.66
C ALA A 12 7.00 26.41 -30.30
N THR A 13 5.76 26.03 -29.96
CA THR A 13 5.31 24.63 -29.87
C THR A 13 4.06 24.44 -30.72
N ALA A 14 4.09 23.49 -31.65
CA ALA A 14 3.02 23.26 -32.61
C ALA A 14 2.13 22.08 -32.18
N ASN A 15 0.85 22.35 -31.95
CA ASN A 15 -0.17 21.33 -31.71
C ASN A 15 -0.61 20.65 -33.02
N CYS A 16 -1.10 19.43 -32.91
CA CYS A 16 -1.94 18.79 -33.92
C CYS A 16 -3.15 18.13 -33.24
N SER A 17 -4.36 18.53 -33.65
CA SER A 17 -5.63 18.01 -33.15
C SER A 17 -6.59 17.81 -34.34
N PRO A 18 -7.18 16.62 -34.55
CA PRO A 18 -7.91 16.33 -35.77
C PRO A 18 -9.42 16.57 -35.63
N THR A 19 -9.96 17.59 -36.32
CA THR A 19 -11.39 17.59 -36.71
C THR A 19 -11.59 18.10 -38.13
N SER A 20 -12.19 17.28 -38.99
CA SER A 20 -13.26 17.68 -39.91
C SER A 20 -13.89 16.44 -40.54
N LYS A 21 -15.18 16.52 -40.89
CA LYS A 21 -15.85 15.56 -41.78
C LYS A 21 -15.93 16.19 -43.17
N ARG A 22 -15.58 15.45 -44.21
CA ARG A 22 -16.17 15.61 -45.56
C ARG A 22 -16.29 14.24 -46.21
N SER A 23 -17.34 14.08 -47.00
CA SER A 23 -17.64 12.90 -47.81
C SER A 23 -17.44 13.22 -49.28
N TRP A 24 -17.00 12.24 -50.08
CA TRP A 24 -17.55 12.02 -51.42
C TRP A 24 -17.22 10.64 -51.99
N SER A 25 -17.88 10.34 -53.11
CA SER A 25 -17.87 9.12 -53.92
C SER A 25 -16.49 8.48 -54.18
N GLY A 26 -16.44 7.15 -54.18
CA GLY A 26 -15.37 6.38 -54.84
C GLY A 26 -15.82 5.83 -56.22
N PRO A 27 -15.00 5.01 -56.87
CA PRO A 27 -15.44 4.01 -57.85
C PRO A 27 -15.40 2.57 -57.29
N GLY A 28 -15.79 1.59 -58.11
CA GLY A 28 -16.00 0.18 -57.73
C GLY A 28 -14.74 -0.69 -57.59
N PRO A 29 -14.93 -1.99 -57.30
CA PRO A 29 -13.87 -2.89 -56.85
C PRO A 29 -13.12 -3.61 -57.98
N ASP A 30 -11.90 -4.03 -57.68
CA ASP A 30 -11.17 -5.08 -58.40
C ASP A 30 -10.96 -6.31 -57.51
N LYS A 31 -10.58 -7.46 -58.09
CA LYS A 31 -10.67 -8.80 -57.44
C LYS A 31 -9.32 -9.48 -57.19
N ASN A 32 -9.39 -10.57 -56.41
CA ASN A 32 -8.33 -11.54 -56.06
C ASN A 32 -7.34 -10.97 -55.00
N ASP A 33 -6.92 -11.70 -53.97
CA ASP A 33 -6.27 -13.03 -53.99
C ASP A 33 -6.74 -14.00 -52.89
N ASP A 34 -6.39 -15.29 -53.05
CA ASP A 34 -6.78 -16.41 -52.19
C ASP A 34 -6.00 -16.53 -50.87
N HIS A 35 -6.65 -17.09 -49.83
CA HIS A 35 -6.00 -17.94 -48.82
C HIS A 35 -7.01 -18.92 -48.17
N PRO A 36 -6.58 -20.09 -47.63
CA PRO A 36 -7.47 -21.21 -47.29
C PRO A 36 -8.15 -21.11 -45.90
N PRO A 37 -9.22 -21.87 -45.65
CA PRO A 37 -10.00 -21.80 -44.40
C PRO A 37 -9.34 -22.52 -43.21
N ALA A 38 -9.73 -22.12 -42.00
CA ALA A 38 -9.24 -22.68 -40.74
C ALA A 38 -9.87 -24.05 -40.41
N VAL A 39 -9.06 -24.95 -39.85
CA VAL A 39 -9.46 -26.28 -39.37
C VAL A 39 -10.02 -26.18 -37.94
N LYS A 40 -11.11 -26.89 -37.65
CA LYS A 40 -11.61 -27.10 -36.28
C LYS A 40 -10.86 -28.27 -35.62
N PRO A 41 -10.59 -28.24 -34.31
CA PRO A 41 -10.30 -29.46 -33.55
C PRO A 41 -11.54 -30.35 -33.52
N GLU A 42 -11.34 -31.67 -33.63
CA GLU A 42 -12.36 -32.70 -33.39
C GLU A 42 -12.18 -33.29 -31.98
N ASP A 43 -13.27 -33.80 -31.42
CA ASP A 43 -13.30 -34.45 -30.11
C ASP A 43 -12.56 -35.79 -30.10
N LYS A 44 -12.05 -36.19 -28.92
CA LYS A 44 -11.57 -37.56 -28.67
C LYS A 44 -11.87 -38.04 -27.25
N GLU A 45 -12.64 -39.13 -27.20
CA GLU A 45 -12.60 -40.14 -26.13
C GLU A 45 -11.23 -40.88 -26.21
N GLU A 46 -10.75 -41.67 -25.26
CA GLU A 46 -11.36 -42.40 -24.12
C GLU A 46 -10.51 -42.09 -22.83
N SER A 47 -10.64 -42.69 -21.64
CA SER A 47 -11.26 -43.96 -21.20
C SER A 47 -11.60 -43.96 -19.70
N ASN A 48 -12.60 -44.75 -19.30
CA ASN A 48 -13.01 -44.93 -17.90
C ASN A 48 -12.03 -45.79 -17.07
N LEU A 49 -12.05 -45.60 -15.76
CA LEU A 49 -11.82 -46.68 -14.79
C LEU A 49 -12.75 -46.47 -13.58
N GLU A 50 -13.57 -47.47 -13.25
CA GLU A 50 -14.53 -47.43 -12.14
C GLU A 50 -13.92 -47.92 -10.81
N LEU A 51 -14.53 -47.51 -9.69
CA LEU A 51 -14.70 -48.21 -8.39
C LEU A 51 -15.04 -47.14 -7.31
N GLY A 52 -16.13 -47.20 -6.57
CA GLY A 52 -17.34 -48.03 -6.65
C GLY A 52 -18.37 -47.57 -5.60
N LYS A 53 -19.68 -47.73 -5.86
CA LYS A 53 -20.75 -47.49 -4.87
C LYS A 53 -20.88 -48.68 -3.90
N PRO A 54 -21.57 -48.48 -2.77
CA PRO A 54 -22.80 -49.25 -2.57
C PRO A 54 -24.05 -48.38 -2.39
N GLU A 55 -25.19 -48.92 -2.81
CA GLU A 55 -26.54 -48.46 -2.47
C GLU A 55 -27.25 -49.59 -1.72
N ASP A 56 -28.02 -49.25 -0.68
CA ASP A 56 -29.38 -49.75 -0.44
C ASP A 56 -29.96 -49.04 0.81
N LYS A 57 -31.07 -48.30 0.66
CA LYS A 57 -32.48 -48.70 0.83
C LYS A 57 -32.87 -48.98 2.29
N GLU A 58 -33.80 -48.18 2.81
CA GLU A 58 -35.13 -48.68 3.17
C GLU A 58 -36.16 -47.55 3.20
N GLU A 59 -37.42 -47.87 2.90
CA GLU A 59 -38.56 -46.95 3.00
C GLU A 59 -39.45 -47.36 4.18
N SER A 60 -40.08 -46.40 4.86
CA SER A 60 -41.30 -46.67 5.62
C SER A 60 -42.18 -45.41 5.71
N ASN A 61 -43.32 -45.44 5.02
CA ASN A 61 -44.42 -44.51 5.27
C ASN A 61 -45.28 -45.03 6.43
N LEU A 62 -45.78 -44.12 7.27
CA LEU A 62 -46.98 -44.36 8.07
C LEU A 62 -47.77 -43.05 8.21
N GLU A 63 -49.09 -43.14 8.28
CA GLU A 63 -50.01 -42.03 8.00
C GLU A 63 -51.09 -41.88 9.11
N LEU A 64 -51.79 -40.73 9.10
CA LEU A 64 -53.05 -40.40 9.79
C LEU A 64 -53.01 -40.11 11.30
N GLY A 65 -53.71 -39.03 11.71
CA GLY A 65 -53.93 -38.69 13.13
C GLY A 65 -54.36 -37.23 13.43
N LYS A 66 -55.61 -36.86 13.13
CA LYS A 66 -56.35 -35.74 13.77
C LYS A 66 -57.53 -36.32 14.58
N PRO A 67 -57.93 -35.74 15.72
CA PRO A 67 -58.89 -34.61 15.82
C PRO A 67 -58.25 -33.37 16.48
N GLU A 68 -58.71 -32.12 16.40
CA GLU A 68 -60.06 -31.47 16.49
C GLU A 68 -60.54 -31.13 17.93
N ASP A 69 -60.85 -29.83 18.05
CA ASP A 69 -61.78 -29.08 18.91
C ASP A 69 -61.63 -28.97 20.45
N ASN A 70 -61.52 -27.70 20.91
CA ASN A 70 -62.53 -27.09 21.78
C ASN A 70 -62.48 -25.54 21.73
N GLU A 71 -63.65 -24.93 21.83
CA GLU A 71 -63.90 -23.49 22.10
C GLU A 71 -63.67 -23.21 23.62
N GLU A 72 -63.73 -22.01 24.22
CA GLU A 72 -64.21 -20.64 23.94
C GLU A 72 -63.29 -19.67 24.79
N SER A 73 -63.34 -18.32 24.89
CA SER A 73 -64.34 -17.31 24.52
C SER A 73 -63.80 -15.85 24.47
N ASN A 74 -64.58 -14.99 23.81
CA ASN A 74 -64.99 -13.60 24.14
C ASN A 74 -64.02 -12.50 24.64
N LEU A 75 -63.96 -11.43 23.80
CA LEU A 75 -64.21 -9.99 24.10
C LEU A 75 -63.21 -9.23 25.03
N ASP A 76 -62.91 -7.94 24.82
CA ASP A 76 -63.82 -6.82 24.48
C ASP A 76 -63.25 -5.83 23.42
N LEU A 77 -64.06 -4.83 23.04
CA LEU A 77 -63.83 -3.82 22.00
C LEU A 77 -63.30 -2.47 22.55
N GLY A 78 -62.82 -1.60 21.65
CA GLY A 78 -62.40 -0.23 22.01
C GLY A 78 -61.72 0.53 20.86
N GLU A 79 -62.50 1.04 19.91
CA GLU A 79 -62.06 2.08 18.96
C GLU A 79 -62.20 3.48 19.59
N ASP A 80 -61.38 4.45 19.16
CA ASP A 80 -61.82 5.84 18.93
C ASP A 80 -60.74 6.65 18.19
N GLU A 81 -61.14 7.46 17.19
CA GLU A 81 -60.33 8.51 16.54
C GLU A 81 -60.85 9.91 16.91
N GLU A 82 -59.96 10.89 17.09
CA GLU A 82 -60.00 12.30 16.61
C GLU A 82 -58.88 13.07 17.36
N LYS A 83 -57.95 13.83 16.76
CA LYS A 83 -57.97 14.94 15.77
C LYS A 83 -58.18 16.34 16.37
N LYS A 84 -57.53 17.31 15.72
CA LYS A 84 -57.54 18.78 15.92
C LYS A 84 -56.69 19.30 17.07
N ASP A 85 -56.27 20.57 17.08
CA ASP A 85 -55.68 21.47 16.05
C ASP A 85 -55.25 22.76 16.82
N ASP A 86 -54.57 23.69 16.14
CA ASP A 86 -54.26 25.06 16.58
C ASP A 86 -53.31 25.20 17.80
N LEU A 87 -52.68 26.35 18.09
CA LEU A 87 -51.88 27.36 17.35
C LEU A 87 -51.63 28.54 18.34
N ASP A 88 -50.57 29.32 18.12
CA ASP A 88 -50.33 30.68 18.66
C ASP A 88 -50.23 30.87 20.20
N ASP A 89 -49.54 31.87 20.77
CA ASP A 89 -48.40 32.73 20.38
C ASP A 89 -47.81 33.31 21.72
N ASP A 90 -47.03 34.39 21.66
CA ASP A 90 -46.48 35.24 22.75
C ASP A 90 -45.19 34.70 23.43
N LYS A 91 -44.04 35.39 23.36
CA LYS A 91 -43.64 36.78 23.75
C LYS A 91 -43.33 36.92 25.25
N LYS A 92 -42.31 37.67 25.70
CA LYS A 92 -41.09 38.26 25.08
C LYS A 92 -40.20 38.84 26.23
N ASP A 93 -39.14 39.56 25.85
CA ASP A 93 -38.41 40.61 26.58
C ASP A 93 -37.31 40.16 27.58
N ASP A 94 -36.04 40.61 27.51
CA ASP A 94 -35.40 41.93 27.24
C ASP A 94 -35.44 42.84 28.50
N LEU A 95 -34.38 43.34 29.18
CA LEU A 95 -32.88 43.36 29.07
C LEU A 95 -32.27 43.39 30.53
N ASP A 96 -31.00 43.67 30.93
CA ASP A 96 -29.67 44.02 30.34
C ASP A 96 -28.51 43.86 31.40
N ASP A 97 -27.30 44.40 31.12
CA ASP A 97 -26.26 45.00 32.01
C ASP A 97 -25.20 44.14 32.78
N ASP A 98 -23.92 44.55 32.95
CA ASP A 98 -22.99 45.41 32.17
C ASP A 98 -21.54 45.32 32.76
N LYS A 99 -20.54 45.88 32.04
CA LYS A 99 -19.21 46.39 32.47
C LYS A 99 -18.08 45.40 32.85
N LYS A 100 -16.78 45.72 32.65
CA LYS A 100 -16.08 46.52 31.60
C LYS A 100 -14.54 46.46 31.76
N ASP A 101 -13.83 47.19 30.88
CA ASP A 101 -12.41 47.63 30.93
C ASP A 101 -11.37 46.51 30.62
N GLU A 102 -10.46 46.62 29.62
CA GLU A 102 -9.33 47.57 29.38
C GLU A 102 -8.11 47.28 30.31
N LEU A 103 -6.83 47.13 29.86
CA LEU A 103 -6.14 47.47 28.60
C LEU A 103 -4.89 46.59 28.31
N ASP A 104 -4.42 46.72 27.05
CA ASP A 104 -3.15 46.42 26.36
C ASP A 104 -1.77 46.13 27.06
N PHE A 105 -0.92 45.42 26.27
CA PHE A 105 0.55 45.58 26.02
C PHE A 105 1.69 44.73 26.70
N ASP A 106 2.68 44.40 25.85
CA ASP A 106 4.11 43.99 25.96
C ASP A 106 4.68 42.94 26.96
N ASP A 107 4.95 41.74 26.41
CA ASP A 107 6.27 41.15 26.05
C ASP A 107 7.48 40.95 27.03
N ASN A 108 8.20 39.85 26.77
CA ASN A 108 9.64 39.54 26.98
C ASN A 108 10.29 39.11 28.34
N HIS A 109 10.99 37.94 28.29
CA HIS A 109 12.27 37.56 28.97
C HIS A 109 12.38 37.49 30.54
N ASP A 110 13.31 36.75 31.19
CA ASP A 110 14.32 35.73 30.77
C ASP A 110 14.68 34.67 31.89
N LYS A 111 15.63 33.78 31.58
CA LYS A 111 16.23 32.65 32.36
C LYS A 111 16.92 33.01 33.71
N ASN A 112 17.01 32.03 34.64
CA ASN A 112 18.23 31.25 34.99
C ASN A 112 17.92 30.21 36.11
N THR A 113 18.43 28.96 36.12
CA THR A 113 19.75 28.42 36.57
C THR A 113 20.07 28.64 38.08
N ASP A 114 20.80 27.80 38.83
CA ASP A 114 21.86 26.83 38.47
C ASP A 114 22.12 25.68 39.50
N ASN A 115 22.89 24.66 39.05
CA ASN A 115 23.87 23.80 39.77
C ASN A 115 23.53 22.66 40.77
N GLN A 116 24.49 21.71 40.77
CA GLN A 116 24.74 20.56 41.67
C GLN A 116 25.84 20.98 42.70
N GLU A 117 26.45 20.19 43.62
CA GLU A 117 26.96 18.81 43.65
C GLU A 117 27.14 18.29 45.10
N ALA A 118 27.70 17.07 45.24
CA ALA A 118 28.55 16.54 46.33
C ALA A 118 28.01 15.32 47.12
N ASP A 119 28.87 14.31 47.27
CA ASP A 119 28.63 13.03 47.95
C ASP A 119 29.15 12.99 49.40
N HIS A 120 28.65 12.05 50.20
CA HIS A 120 29.44 11.38 51.25
C HIS A 120 28.84 10.01 51.63
N GLU A 121 29.70 9.02 51.92
CA GLU A 121 29.30 7.66 52.37
C GLU A 121 29.03 7.59 53.88
N ASP A 122 28.21 6.61 54.29
CA ASP A 122 28.40 5.86 55.55
C ASP A 122 27.91 4.41 55.37
N LYS A 123 28.29 3.49 56.28
CA LYS A 123 28.16 2.01 56.13
C LYS A 123 27.50 1.35 57.33
N ASP A 124 27.09 0.09 57.14
CA ASP A 124 27.35 -1.10 57.99
C ASP A 124 26.30 -2.20 57.66
N GLU A 125 26.74 -3.38 57.19
CA GLU A 125 26.96 -4.64 57.93
C GLU A 125 25.68 -5.37 58.41
N ASP A 126 25.58 -6.71 58.42
CA ASP A 126 26.28 -7.80 57.69
C ASP A 126 25.49 -9.12 57.96
N ASP A 127 25.42 -10.07 57.00
CA ASP A 127 25.54 -11.51 57.32
C ASP A 127 25.63 -12.48 56.10
N LYS A 128 26.88 -12.83 55.76
CA LYS A 128 27.41 -14.21 55.65
C LYS A 128 26.70 -15.25 54.76
N ASN A 129 27.14 -15.23 53.49
CA ASN A 129 27.24 -16.36 52.56
C ASN A 129 28.14 -17.53 53.05
N SER A 130 27.82 -18.77 52.64
CA SER A 130 28.83 -19.81 52.25
C SER A 130 28.16 -20.87 51.34
N ASN A 131 28.64 -21.25 50.14
CA ASN A 131 29.96 -21.65 49.59
C ASN A 131 30.26 -23.17 49.69
N LYS A 132 30.07 -23.93 48.58
CA LYS A 132 31.14 -24.66 47.81
C LYS A 132 30.63 -25.79 46.88
N ASP A 133 31.03 -25.70 45.61
CA ASP A 133 31.91 -26.61 44.82
C ASP A 133 31.87 -28.16 44.93
N GLU A 134 32.22 -28.78 43.78
CA GLU A 134 32.74 -30.15 43.53
C GLU A 134 31.81 -31.41 43.57
N ASP A 135 31.21 -31.70 42.40
CA ASP A 135 31.50 -32.86 41.50
C ASP A 135 31.37 -34.36 41.95
N TYR A 136 31.27 -35.25 40.96
CA TYR A 136 31.40 -36.73 40.96
C TYR A 136 30.24 -37.69 41.39
N LYS A 137 29.55 -38.21 40.35
CA LYS A 137 29.28 -39.65 40.05
C LYS A 137 28.22 -40.50 40.82
N ASN A 138 27.13 -40.74 40.07
CA ASN A 138 26.72 -42.07 39.52
C ASN A 138 26.01 -43.15 40.40
N SER A 139 24.69 -43.29 40.23
CA SER A 139 23.93 -44.55 39.93
C SER A 139 22.40 -44.30 40.04
N GLY A 140 21.48 -45.07 39.42
CA GLY A 140 21.67 -46.12 38.40
C GLY A 140 20.52 -47.13 38.30
N ASN A 141 19.43 -46.81 37.60
CA ASN A 141 18.44 -47.73 36.96
C ASN A 141 17.53 -46.88 36.02
N LYS A 142 17.22 -47.25 34.76
CA LYS A 142 16.49 -48.43 34.25
C LYS A 142 14.99 -48.40 34.60
N ASN A 143 14.03 -48.56 33.68
CA ASN A 143 13.99 -48.94 32.24
C ASN A 143 12.67 -48.36 31.64
N GLU A 144 12.37 -48.27 30.32
CA GLU A 144 13.04 -48.47 29.01
C GLU A 144 12.12 -47.80 27.93
N ASP A 145 12.64 -47.34 26.78
CA ASP A 145 11.90 -47.14 25.49
C ASP A 145 12.81 -46.50 24.40
N ASP A 146 13.71 -47.29 23.80
CA ASP A 146 14.66 -46.85 22.76
C ASP A 146 14.22 -47.29 21.34
N GLU A 147 13.56 -46.44 20.55
CA GLU A 147 13.54 -46.61 19.07
C GLU A 147 13.11 -45.35 18.27
N LYS A 148 13.96 -44.29 18.16
CA LYS A 148 13.82 -43.25 17.08
C LYS A 148 14.90 -42.14 16.87
N ASP A 149 16.18 -42.30 17.23
CA ASP A 149 17.14 -41.19 16.98
C ASP A 149 18.55 -41.58 16.49
N ASN A 150 18.64 -42.46 15.49
CA ASN A 150 19.93 -42.82 14.86
C ASN A 150 19.95 -42.69 13.32
N PHE A 151 19.02 -41.91 12.73
CA PHE A 151 19.02 -41.56 11.29
C PHE A 151 19.33 -40.07 11.03
N LYS A 152 19.68 -39.32 12.10
CA LYS A 152 19.89 -37.86 12.07
C LYS A 152 21.36 -37.45 12.17
N THR A 153 22.21 -38.34 12.68
CA THR A 153 23.55 -38.00 13.16
C THR A 153 24.61 -38.09 12.06
N GLU A 154 24.56 -39.08 11.18
CA GLU A 154 25.50 -39.21 10.05
C GLU A 154 25.27 -38.12 8.99
N LEU A 155 24.02 -37.83 8.63
CA LEU A 155 23.69 -36.83 7.59
C LEU A 155 24.17 -35.40 7.95
N VAL A 156 24.31 -35.07 9.24
CA VAL A 156 24.82 -33.77 9.71
C VAL A 156 26.36 -33.71 9.67
N ALA A 157 27.04 -34.84 9.81
CA ALA A 157 28.50 -34.89 9.65
C ALA A 157 28.89 -34.69 8.17
N GLU A 158 28.24 -35.41 7.25
CA GLU A 158 28.56 -35.35 5.82
C GLU A 158 28.26 -33.97 5.19
N LEU A 159 27.22 -33.26 5.68
CA LEU A 159 26.87 -31.91 5.24
C LEU A 159 27.74 -30.77 5.80
N THR A 160 28.68 -31.03 6.72
CA THR A 160 29.49 -29.96 7.36
C THR A 160 30.91 -29.80 6.83
N GLU A 161 31.49 -30.76 6.09
CA GLU A 161 32.84 -30.61 5.52
C GLU A 161 32.88 -29.73 4.25
N GLU A 162 31.93 -29.88 3.31
CA GLU A 162 31.95 -29.19 2.01
C GLU A 162 31.89 -27.66 2.06
N VAL A 163 31.49 -27.06 3.19
CA VAL A 163 31.29 -25.61 3.33
C VAL A 163 32.58 -24.88 3.79
N THR A 164 33.63 -25.60 4.15
CA THR A 164 34.77 -25.04 4.90
C THR A 164 35.88 -24.39 4.06
N GLN A 165 35.90 -24.55 2.73
CA GLN A 165 36.99 -24.03 1.87
C GLN A 165 36.54 -22.92 0.92
N VAL A 166 36.49 -21.69 1.42
CA VAL A 166 36.53 -20.48 0.57
C VAL A 166 37.98 -20.26 0.10
N PRO A 167 38.29 -20.27 -1.22
CA PRO A 167 39.66 -20.09 -1.69
C PRO A 167 40.19 -18.69 -1.35
N ALA A 168 41.28 -18.63 -0.58
CA ALA A 168 41.85 -17.39 -0.02
C ALA A 168 42.48 -16.41 -1.04
N ASN A 169 42.18 -16.57 -2.34
CA ASN A 169 42.79 -15.84 -3.46
C ASN A 169 41.78 -15.03 -4.31
N LEU A 170 40.54 -14.90 -3.85
CA LEU A 170 39.48 -14.10 -4.52
C LEU A 170 39.52 -12.59 -4.20
N SER A 171 40.49 -12.14 -3.39
CA SER A 171 40.65 -10.75 -2.94
C SER A 171 41.21 -9.78 -4.00
N GLY A 172 41.64 -10.30 -5.17
CA GLY A 172 42.43 -9.52 -6.15
C GLY A 172 41.68 -8.72 -7.21
N GLU A 173 40.47 -9.12 -7.64
CA GLU A 173 39.91 -8.64 -8.92
C GLU A 173 38.50 -7.99 -8.87
N TYR A 174 37.81 -8.03 -7.71
CA TYR A 174 36.40 -7.62 -7.60
C TYR A 174 36.18 -6.30 -6.84
N SER A 175 36.93 -5.26 -7.22
CA SER A 175 36.70 -3.87 -6.78
C SER A 175 36.49 -2.92 -7.97
N SER A 176 35.33 -3.07 -8.63
CA SER A 176 34.81 -2.07 -9.58
C SER A 176 33.27 -2.04 -9.52
N GLY A 177 32.66 -0.91 -9.87
CA GLY A 177 31.21 -0.69 -9.76
C GLY A 177 30.37 -1.43 -10.81
N LYS A 178 30.52 -2.76 -10.92
CA LYS A 178 29.83 -3.61 -11.90
C LYS A 178 28.70 -4.45 -11.30
N ASP A 179 28.78 -4.83 -10.02
CA ASP A 179 27.76 -5.64 -9.33
C ASP A 179 26.62 -4.77 -8.77
N ILE A 180 26.00 -3.98 -9.64
CA ILE A 180 24.70 -3.34 -9.40
C ILE A 180 23.67 -4.05 -10.28
N VAL A 181 22.83 -4.86 -9.64
CA VAL A 181 21.69 -5.56 -10.24
C VAL A 181 20.52 -4.59 -10.34
N GLU A 182 19.72 -4.68 -11.41
CA GLU A 182 18.54 -3.84 -11.60
C GLU A 182 18.78 -2.30 -11.52
N GLY A 183 20.02 -1.84 -11.65
CA GLY A 183 20.37 -0.43 -11.83
C GLY A 183 20.76 0.36 -10.57
N ASP A 184 20.23 -0.05 -9.42
CA ASP A 184 20.35 0.60 -8.11
C ASP A 184 20.47 -0.42 -6.94
N ILE A 185 20.17 -1.71 -7.17
CA ILE A 185 20.38 -2.76 -6.16
C ILE A 185 21.84 -3.22 -6.17
N LYS A 186 22.61 -2.81 -5.17
CA LYS A 186 23.96 -3.30 -4.93
C LYS A 186 23.93 -4.62 -4.16
N MET A 187 24.82 -5.55 -4.51
CA MET A 187 24.99 -6.83 -3.81
C MET A 187 26.35 -6.92 -3.10
N THR A 188 26.44 -7.75 -2.06
CA THR A 188 27.73 -8.25 -1.54
C THR A 188 28.29 -9.35 -2.45
N PRO A 189 29.57 -9.76 -2.32
CA PRO A 189 30.13 -10.87 -3.10
C PRO A 189 29.34 -12.17 -2.95
N GLU A 190 28.84 -12.47 -1.75
CA GLU A 190 28.06 -13.68 -1.45
C GLU A 190 26.66 -13.61 -2.08
N GLN A 191 25.97 -12.47 -1.94
CA GLN A 191 24.69 -12.22 -2.59
C GLN A 191 24.82 -12.30 -4.13
N ALA A 192 25.88 -11.72 -4.67
CA ALA A 192 26.17 -11.75 -6.10
C ALA A 192 26.53 -13.15 -6.60
N ALA A 193 27.18 -14.00 -5.78
CA ALA A 193 27.46 -15.39 -6.12
C ALA A 193 26.16 -16.23 -6.15
N LEU A 194 25.30 -16.11 -5.14
CA LEU A 194 23.98 -16.75 -5.11
C LEU A 194 23.13 -16.31 -6.32
N PHE A 195 23.09 -15.01 -6.60
CA PHE A 195 22.36 -14.45 -7.73
C PHE A 195 22.93 -14.87 -9.10
N LYS A 196 24.24 -15.09 -9.21
CA LYS A 196 24.87 -15.64 -10.42
C LYS A 196 24.60 -17.13 -10.62
N ARG A 197 24.27 -17.88 -9.54
CA ARG A 197 23.99 -19.33 -9.58
C ARG A 197 22.52 -19.62 -9.90
N ASP A 198 21.60 -19.17 -9.05
CA ASP A 198 20.15 -19.51 -9.15
C ASP A 198 19.25 -18.25 -9.29
N GLY A 199 19.84 -17.13 -9.72
CA GLY A 199 19.10 -15.88 -9.93
C GLY A 199 18.50 -15.31 -8.65
N TRP A 200 17.35 -14.65 -8.79
CA TRP A 200 16.61 -14.11 -7.65
C TRP A 200 16.12 -15.20 -6.70
N ASP A 201 15.79 -16.38 -7.19
CA ASP A 201 15.27 -17.48 -6.36
C ASP A 201 16.34 -18.06 -5.44
N GLY A 202 17.59 -18.17 -5.89
CA GLY A 202 18.73 -18.55 -5.02
C GLY A 202 19.01 -17.54 -3.92
N LEU A 203 18.81 -16.25 -4.20
CA LEU A 203 18.99 -15.18 -3.21
C LEU A 203 17.81 -15.11 -2.21
N VAL A 204 16.56 -15.14 -2.70
CA VAL A 204 15.33 -15.04 -1.90
C VAL A 204 15.09 -16.29 -1.03
N ASN A 205 15.48 -17.49 -1.49
CA ASN A 205 15.33 -18.71 -0.70
C ASN A 205 16.57 -19.06 0.15
N SER A 206 17.61 -18.23 0.13
CA SER A 206 18.80 -18.43 0.97
C SER A 206 18.50 -18.21 2.46
N GLU A 207 19.27 -18.85 3.35
CA GLU A 207 19.23 -18.56 4.79
C GLU A 207 19.54 -17.09 5.11
N ALA A 208 20.34 -16.43 4.27
CA ALA A 208 20.62 -15.00 4.38
C ALA A 208 19.37 -14.12 4.18
N TRP A 209 18.30 -14.65 3.57
CA TRP A 209 17.05 -13.92 3.32
C TRP A 209 15.87 -14.39 4.19
N LEU A 210 15.71 -15.71 4.38
CA LEU A 210 14.56 -16.30 5.07
C LEU A 210 14.72 -16.33 6.60
N ARG A 211 15.86 -16.82 7.10
CA ARG A 211 16.04 -17.15 8.54
C ARG A 211 16.53 -15.96 9.37
N GLY A 212 15.74 -14.89 9.40
CA GLY A 212 15.88 -13.75 10.33
C GLY A 212 17.09 -12.82 10.14
N HIS A 213 18.22 -13.32 9.66
CA HIS A 213 19.48 -12.55 9.54
C HIS A 213 19.41 -11.45 8.48
N GLY A 214 18.65 -11.65 7.41
CA GLY A 214 18.40 -10.67 6.34
C GLY A 214 17.36 -9.59 6.67
N LYS A 215 16.85 -9.57 7.90
CA LYS A 215 15.77 -8.68 8.35
C LYS A 215 16.26 -7.69 9.41
N TRP A 216 15.79 -6.45 9.31
CA TRP A 216 16.04 -5.41 10.31
C TRP A 216 15.14 -5.57 11.54
N SER A 217 15.59 -5.09 12.69
CA SER A 217 14.73 -4.82 13.84
C SER A 217 13.70 -3.75 13.52
N ARG A 218 12.55 -3.72 14.22
CA ARG A 218 11.52 -2.67 14.02
C ARG A 218 12.05 -1.26 14.26
N THR A 219 12.90 -1.10 15.26
CA THR A 219 13.75 0.09 15.44
C THR A 219 14.98 -0.04 14.54
N ILE A 220 15.21 0.93 13.66
CA ILE A 220 16.32 0.94 12.69
C ILE A 220 17.24 2.13 12.99
N PRO A 221 18.39 1.92 13.63
CA PRO A 221 19.34 2.99 13.91
C PRO A 221 19.97 3.52 12.61
N TYR A 222 20.16 4.83 12.50
CA TYR A 222 20.82 5.42 11.33
C TYR A 222 21.72 6.63 11.63
N THR A 223 22.62 6.93 10.69
CA THR A 223 23.37 8.20 10.60
C THR A 223 23.33 8.75 9.18
N ILE A 224 23.67 10.03 9.02
CA ILE A 224 23.76 10.73 7.72
C ILE A 224 25.16 11.34 7.61
N SER A 225 25.82 11.21 6.45
CA SER A 225 27.15 11.78 6.19
C SER A 225 27.29 12.24 4.74
N GLY A 226 27.65 13.50 4.51
CA GLY A 226 27.88 14.05 3.15
C GLY A 226 26.65 14.16 2.23
N VAL A 227 25.43 13.88 2.73
CA VAL A 227 24.17 14.06 1.97
C VAL A 227 23.76 15.53 1.98
N ALA A 228 23.41 16.07 0.82
CA ALA A 228 23.01 17.47 0.65
C ALA A 228 21.63 17.78 1.29
N THR A 229 21.32 19.06 1.50
CA THR A 229 20.10 19.46 2.24
C THR A 229 18.80 19.05 1.52
N SER A 230 18.75 19.13 0.19
CA SER A 230 17.64 18.65 -0.65
C SER A 230 17.33 17.17 -0.41
N GLU A 231 18.35 16.31 -0.52
CA GLU A 231 18.25 14.87 -0.31
C GLU A 231 17.99 14.51 1.17
N ARG A 232 18.47 15.31 2.13
CA ARG A 232 18.12 15.16 3.56
C ARG A 232 16.66 15.50 3.85
N ASN A 233 16.08 16.50 3.19
CA ASN A 233 14.66 16.83 3.31
C ASN A 233 13.79 15.71 2.70
N ALA A 234 14.17 15.22 1.51
CA ALA A 234 13.55 14.05 0.87
C ALA A 234 13.62 12.78 1.76
N LEU A 235 14.77 12.54 2.41
CA LEU A 235 14.95 11.45 3.37
C LEU A 235 14.06 11.62 4.62
N THR A 236 13.92 12.84 5.12
CA THR A 236 13.08 13.15 6.29
C THR A 236 11.60 12.91 5.97
N ASN A 237 11.12 13.35 4.80
CA ASN A 237 9.78 13.05 4.31
C ASN A 237 9.59 11.53 4.09
N SER A 238 10.58 10.85 3.54
CA SER A 238 10.57 9.39 3.33
C SER A 238 10.45 8.61 4.64
N ILE A 239 11.24 8.97 5.66
CA ILE A 239 11.16 8.37 7.00
C ILE A 239 9.77 8.58 7.64
N ARG A 240 9.15 9.76 7.42
CA ARG A 240 7.82 10.08 7.93
C ARG A 240 6.75 9.11 7.41
N MET A 241 6.79 8.76 6.12
CA MET A 241 5.86 7.77 5.53
C MET A 241 5.95 6.41 6.24
N PHE A 242 7.16 5.90 6.49
CA PHE A 242 7.34 4.65 7.25
C PHE A 242 6.82 4.78 8.69
N HIS A 243 7.07 5.90 9.37
CA HIS A 243 6.60 6.13 10.74
C HIS A 243 5.07 6.17 10.82
N GLN A 244 4.40 6.82 9.87
CA GLN A 244 2.94 6.93 9.79
C GLN A 244 2.28 5.57 9.51
N HIS A 245 2.71 4.88 8.45
CA HIS A 245 1.97 3.74 7.90
C HIS A 245 2.45 2.34 8.36
N THR A 246 3.63 2.26 9.01
CA THR A 246 4.22 0.99 9.45
C THR A 246 4.60 1.01 10.93
N CYS A 247 4.99 -0.14 11.48
CA CYS A 247 5.61 -0.25 12.80
C CYS A 247 7.10 0.13 12.83
N LEU A 248 7.73 0.42 11.68
CA LEU A 248 9.17 0.70 11.61
C LEU A 248 9.50 2.09 12.16
N ARG A 249 10.56 2.17 12.96
CA ARG A 249 11.02 3.41 13.62
C ARG A 249 12.51 3.63 13.38
N PHE A 250 12.79 4.43 12.34
CA PHE A 250 14.13 4.97 12.10
C PHE A 250 14.51 5.94 13.23
N THR A 251 15.67 5.72 13.87
CA THR A 251 16.14 6.52 15.02
C THR A 251 17.62 6.90 14.89
N PRO A 252 18.08 8.04 15.43
CA PRO A 252 19.51 8.37 15.45
C PRO A 252 20.35 7.29 16.15
N LYS A 253 21.46 6.86 15.52
CA LYS A 253 22.36 5.83 16.04
C LYS A 253 23.00 6.24 17.38
N ARG A 254 22.82 5.42 18.41
CA ARG A 254 23.51 5.50 19.72
C ARG A 254 24.78 4.63 19.73
N SER A 255 25.60 4.72 20.77
CA SER A 255 26.84 3.94 20.92
C SER A 255 26.62 2.43 20.71
N TYR A 256 25.70 1.86 21.49
CA TYR A 256 25.33 0.43 21.49
C TYR A 256 24.63 -0.10 20.22
N ASN A 257 24.28 0.75 19.26
CA ASN A 257 23.72 0.28 17.99
C ASN A 257 24.85 -0.17 17.05
N TYR A 258 25.20 -1.46 17.09
CA TYR A 258 26.27 -2.02 16.26
C TYR A 258 25.87 -2.17 14.78
N ASP A 259 24.67 -2.69 14.51
CA ASP A 259 24.10 -2.75 13.15
C ASP A 259 23.25 -1.49 12.91
N TYR A 260 23.54 -0.74 11.85
CA TYR A 260 22.85 0.52 11.54
C TYR A 260 23.02 0.91 10.06
N ILE A 261 22.10 1.76 9.57
CA ILE A 261 22.16 2.33 8.22
C ILE A 261 22.96 3.64 8.23
N GLN A 262 23.87 3.82 7.27
CA GLN A 262 24.51 5.11 7.00
C GLN A 262 24.07 5.64 5.64
N PHE A 263 23.31 6.74 5.64
CA PHE A 263 23.00 7.48 4.42
C PHE A 263 24.22 8.32 4.01
N VAL A 264 24.72 8.10 2.80
CA VAL A 264 25.91 8.75 2.24
C VAL A 264 25.60 9.40 0.90
N SER A 265 26.41 10.35 0.43
CA SER A 265 26.46 10.68 -1.00
C SER A 265 27.63 9.92 -1.63
N SER A 266 27.34 8.88 -2.42
CA SER A 266 28.35 7.94 -2.94
C SER A 266 28.13 7.57 -4.42
N GLY A 267 27.59 8.49 -5.21
CA GLY A 267 27.41 8.35 -6.65
C GLY A 267 26.08 7.66 -6.99
N GLY A 268 25.11 8.44 -7.48
CA GLY A 268 23.76 7.97 -7.78
C GLY A 268 22.93 7.65 -6.53
N CYS A 269 21.75 7.10 -6.79
CA CYS A 269 20.87 6.49 -5.79
C CYS A 269 21.09 4.97 -5.87
N TRP A 270 21.39 4.33 -4.74
CA TRP A 270 21.53 2.88 -4.66
C TRP A 270 21.51 2.40 -3.20
N SER A 271 21.17 1.13 -3.02
CA SER A 271 21.04 0.48 -1.73
C SER A 271 21.47 -0.98 -1.80
N TYR A 272 21.79 -1.59 -0.66
CA TYR A 272 21.95 -3.04 -0.58
C TYR A 272 20.59 -3.69 -0.28
N ILE A 273 20.33 -4.87 -0.84
CA ILE A 273 19.05 -5.55 -0.61
C ILE A 273 19.06 -6.36 0.70
N GLY A 274 18.05 -6.11 1.55
CA GLY A 274 17.92 -6.69 2.89
C GLY A 274 18.91 -6.13 3.92
N LYS A 275 18.88 -6.67 5.14
CA LYS A 275 19.92 -6.41 6.15
C LYS A 275 21.14 -7.29 5.85
N LEU A 276 22.32 -6.68 5.74
CA LEU A 276 23.58 -7.41 5.58
C LEU A 276 24.14 -7.89 6.92
N ARG A 277 24.73 -9.10 6.94
CA ARG A 277 25.55 -9.57 8.06
C ARG A 277 26.83 -8.72 8.15
N ASN A 278 27.21 -8.33 9.37
CA ASN A 278 28.45 -7.61 9.71
C ASN A 278 28.69 -6.24 9.02
N ALA A 279 27.74 -5.71 8.24
CA ALA A 279 27.85 -4.39 7.64
C ALA A 279 27.62 -3.28 8.68
N ARG A 280 28.70 -2.71 9.21
CA ARG A 280 28.68 -1.74 10.30
C ARG A 280 29.45 -0.46 9.92
N PRO A 281 28.86 0.43 9.10
CA PRO A 281 27.46 0.49 8.66
C PRO A 281 27.14 -0.27 7.37
N GLN A 282 25.86 -0.58 7.17
CA GLN A 282 25.28 -0.78 5.84
C GLN A 282 25.02 0.60 5.21
N ARG A 283 25.53 0.85 4.00
CA ARG A 283 25.39 2.15 3.33
C ARG A 283 24.21 2.19 2.36
N ILE A 284 23.57 3.36 2.29
CA ILE A 284 22.60 3.75 1.26
C ILE A 284 23.11 5.05 0.62
N SER A 285 23.17 5.13 -0.71
CA SER A 285 23.59 6.33 -1.41
C SER A 285 22.40 7.21 -1.79
N LEU A 286 22.46 8.46 -1.37
CA LEU A 286 21.55 9.56 -1.71
C LEU A 286 22.39 10.74 -2.23
N SER A 287 22.92 10.61 -3.46
CA SER A 287 23.60 11.70 -4.16
C SER A 287 22.61 12.64 -4.87
N SER A 288 23.14 13.69 -5.52
CA SER A 288 22.34 14.68 -6.26
C SER A 288 21.32 14.03 -7.19
N GLY A 289 20.04 14.34 -6.97
CA GLY A 289 18.90 13.83 -7.75
C GLY A 289 18.03 12.82 -7.00
N CYS A 290 18.49 12.26 -5.87
CA CYS A 290 17.74 11.32 -5.02
C CYS A 290 16.67 12.03 -4.18
N SER A 291 15.75 12.69 -4.89
CA SER A 291 14.73 13.62 -4.40
C SER A 291 13.37 12.93 -4.17
N ARG A 292 12.39 13.67 -3.61
CA ARG A 292 11.01 13.21 -3.36
C ARG A 292 10.99 11.89 -2.58
N ALA A 293 10.42 10.81 -3.13
CA ALA A 293 10.35 9.50 -2.47
C ALA A 293 11.47 8.54 -2.86
N VAL A 294 12.50 8.96 -3.63
CA VAL A 294 13.65 8.11 -3.93
C VAL A 294 14.34 7.59 -2.65
N PRO A 295 14.51 8.37 -1.56
CA PRO A 295 15.07 7.80 -0.33
C PRO A 295 14.20 6.69 0.29
N ALA A 296 12.87 6.70 0.11
CA ALA A 296 12.02 5.58 0.52
C ALA A 296 12.21 4.33 -0.35
N HIS A 297 12.45 4.49 -1.67
CA HIS A 297 12.80 3.40 -2.59
C HIS A 297 14.08 2.68 -2.14
N GLU A 298 15.13 3.45 -1.83
CA GLU A 298 16.40 2.91 -1.34
C GLU A 298 16.26 2.22 0.04
N ILE A 299 15.39 2.74 0.91
CA ILE A 299 15.06 2.10 2.19
C ILE A 299 14.28 0.79 1.95
N MET A 300 13.34 0.74 1.01
CA MET A 300 12.60 -0.49 0.68
C MET A 300 13.53 -1.60 0.16
N HIS A 301 14.57 -1.27 -0.61
CA HIS A 301 15.65 -2.21 -0.92
C HIS A 301 16.35 -2.73 0.35
N ALA A 302 16.77 -1.86 1.27
CA ALA A 302 17.38 -2.27 2.53
C ALA A 302 16.44 -3.07 3.46
N LEU A 303 15.12 -2.96 3.29
CA LEU A 303 14.11 -3.79 3.95
C LEU A 303 13.86 -5.15 3.25
N GLY A 304 14.48 -5.38 2.09
CA GLY A 304 14.36 -6.63 1.33
C GLY A 304 13.22 -6.63 0.31
N ARG A 305 12.97 -5.49 -0.38
CA ARG A 305 12.14 -5.48 -1.60
C ARG A 305 13.00 -5.30 -2.84
N TYR A 306 12.73 -6.12 -3.85
CA TYR A 306 13.20 -5.96 -5.22
C TYR A 306 12.14 -5.21 -6.04
N HIS A 307 12.33 -5.09 -7.36
CA HIS A 307 11.43 -4.33 -8.22
C HIS A 307 10.13 -5.01 -8.63
N GLU A 308 9.06 -4.23 -8.73
CA GLU A 308 7.73 -4.69 -9.10
C GLU A 308 7.69 -5.27 -10.52
N GLN A 309 8.36 -4.64 -11.50
CA GLN A 309 8.41 -5.17 -12.88
C GLN A 309 9.24 -6.46 -13.04
N SER A 310 9.89 -6.95 -11.98
CA SER A 310 10.62 -8.21 -11.96
C SER A 310 9.78 -9.37 -11.39
N ARG A 311 8.59 -9.11 -10.81
CA ARG A 311 7.69 -10.17 -10.30
C ARG A 311 7.40 -11.27 -11.34
N ALA A 312 7.27 -12.51 -10.88
CA ALA A 312 6.98 -13.66 -11.75
C ALA A 312 5.66 -13.50 -12.54
N ASP A 313 4.64 -12.87 -11.95
CA ASP A 313 3.33 -12.62 -12.56
C ASP A 313 3.28 -11.38 -13.48
N ARG A 314 4.33 -10.56 -13.53
CA ARG A 314 4.31 -9.23 -14.18
C ARG A 314 3.96 -9.25 -15.66
N ASP A 315 4.22 -10.34 -16.39
CA ASP A 315 3.85 -10.46 -17.83
C ASP A 315 2.32 -10.45 -18.05
N ARG A 316 1.50 -10.59 -16.98
CA ARG A 316 0.04 -10.36 -17.00
C ARG A 316 -0.37 -8.89 -16.98
N TYR A 317 0.56 -8.00 -16.64
CA TYR A 317 0.31 -6.59 -16.31
C TYR A 317 1.18 -5.61 -17.12
N VAL A 318 2.42 -5.98 -17.42
CA VAL A 318 3.32 -5.20 -18.30
C VAL A 318 4.03 -6.09 -19.32
N ARG A 319 4.18 -5.57 -20.54
CA ARG A 319 4.96 -6.19 -21.63
C ARG A 319 6.30 -5.48 -21.79
N ILE A 320 7.38 -6.24 -21.79
CA ILE A 320 8.74 -5.72 -22.00
C ILE A 320 9.07 -5.64 -23.49
N ILE A 321 9.49 -4.47 -23.95
CA ILE A 321 9.82 -4.18 -25.34
C ILE A 321 11.35 -4.28 -25.52
N THR A 322 11.86 -5.51 -25.47
CA THR A 322 13.30 -5.84 -25.47
C THR A 322 14.11 -5.11 -26.55
N ARG A 323 13.55 -4.97 -27.77
CA ARG A 323 14.15 -4.23 -28.89
C ARG A 323 14.51 -2.77 -28.58
N ASN A 324 13.87 -2.14 -27.59
CA ASN A 324 14.16 -0.75 -27.18
C ASN A 324 15.21 -0.65 -26.05
N ILE A 325 15.60 -1.76 -25.41
CA ILE A 325 16.58 -1.75 -24.31
C ILE A 325 18.00 -1.55 -24.87
N ARG A 326 18.85 -0.86 -24.10
CA ARG A 326 20.31 -0.73 -24.31
C ARG A 326 21.00 -2.11 -24.25
N SER A 327 22.04 -2.30 -25.07
CA SER A 327 22.84 -3.54 -25.03
C SER A 327 23.43 -3.74 -23.63
N GLY A 328 23.47 -4.99 -23.16
CA GLY A 328 23.86 -5.37 -21.79
C GLY A 328 22.73 -5.29 -20.75
N TYR A 329 21.79 -4.36 -20.86
CA TYR A 329 20.79 -4.08 -19.80
C TYR A 329 19.53 -4.96 -19.83
N ALA A 330 19.42 -5.92 -20.76
CA ALA A 330 18.23 -6.77 -20.88
C ALA A 330 17.95 -7.60 -19.61
N ARG A 331 18.99 -7.98 -18.86
CA ARG A 331 18.87 -8.78 -17.62
C ARG A 331 18.10 -8.06 -16.50
N ASN A 332 18.07 -6.72 -16.50
CA ASN A 332 17.32 -5.90 -15.54
C ASN A 332 15.78 -6.00 -15.71
N PHE A 333 15.31 -6.81 -16.67
CA PHE A 333 13.89 -7.07 -16.93
C PHE A 333 13.57 -8.57 -16.88
N ASN A 334 14.50 -9.40 -16.40
CA ASN A 334 14.23 -10.80 -16.12
C ASN A 334 13.12 -10.92 -15.07
N ARG A 335 12.29 -11.95 -15.18
CA ARG A 335 11.33 -12.30 -14.13
C ARG A 335 11.99 -13.20 -13.10
N HIS A 336 11.56 -13.08 -11.85
CA HIS A 336 11.77 -14.09 -10.82
C HIS A 336 10.96 -15.35 -11.22
N THR A 337 11.39 -16.55 -10.81
CA THR A 337 10.58 -17.76 -11.09
C THR A 337 9.47 -17.93 -10.06
N ASN A 338 9.74 -17.67 -8.77
CA ASN A 338 8.73 -17.57 -7.73
C ASN A 338 8.31 -16.11 -7.47
N SER A 339 7.15 -15.93 -6.83
CA SER A 339 6.52 -14.63 -6.63
C SER A 339 6.45 -14.23 -5.15
N ASP A 340 7.40 -13.43 -4.65
CA ASP A 340 7.22 -12.65 -3.40
C ASP A 340 6.32 -11.42 -3.65
N SER A 341 5.15 -11.68 -4.26
CA SER A 341 4.01 -10.77 -4.29
C SER A 341 3.29 -10.74 -2.95
N GLN A 342 3.58 -11.68 -2.03
CA GLN A 342 2.89 -11.82 -0.74
C GLN A 342 1.35 -11.91 -0.91
N SER A 343 0.94 -12.49 -2.04
CA SER A 343 -0.43 -12.54 -2.57
C SER A 343 -1.10 -11.19 -2.87
N LEU A 344 -0.38 -10.06 -2.80
CA LEU A 344 -0.90 -8.74 -3.17
C LEU A 344 -1.05 -8.58 -4.70
N PRO A 345 -2.00 -7.75 -5.16
CA PRO A 345 -2.12 -7.36 -6.57
C PRO A 345 -0.83 -6.77 -7.14
N TYR A 346 -0.73 -6.70 -8.47
CA TYR A 346 0.36 -6.01 -9.15
C TYR A 346 0.13 -4.50 -9.12
N ASP A 347 1.12 -3.74 -8.67
CA ASP A 347 1.00 -2.30 -8.49
C ASP A 347 1.86 -1.49 -9.47
N TYR A 348 1.22 -1.05 -10.56
CA TYR A 348 1.80 -0.10 -11.52
C TYR A 348 2.45 1.14 -10.89
N LEU A 349 1.91 1.57 -9.75
CA LEU A 349 2.27 2.79 -9.04
C LEU A 349 3.13 2.51 -7.81
N SER A 350 3.55 1.26 -7.58
CA SER A 350 4.57 0.94 -6.59
C SER A 350 5.80 1.81 -6.82
N LEU A 351 6.34 2.34 -5.73
CA LEU A 351 7.62 3.03 -5.69
C LEU A 351 8.76 2.13 -6.18
N MET A 352 8.59 0.81 -6.09
CA MET A 352 9.51 -0.21 -6.61
C MET A 352 9.27 -0.57 -8.08
N HIS A 353 8.35 0.07 -8.79
CA HIS A 353 8.16 -0.13 -10.23
C HIS A 353 9.12 0.75 -11.05
N TYR A 354 9.71 0.23 -12.12
CA TYR A 354 10.48 1.01 -13.10
C TYR A 354 9.62 1.98 -13.91
N GLY A 355 10.20 3.13 -14.28
CA GLY A 355 9.61 4.05 -15.25
C GLY A 355 9.56 3.47 -16.66
N ARG A 356 8.56 3.90 -17.45
CA ARG A 356 8.25 3.41 -18.82
C ARG A 356 9.42 3.39 -19.82
N TYR A 357 10.47 4.19 -19.58
CA TYR A 357 11.65 4.33 -20.44
C TYR A 357 12.96 3.78 -19.83
N ALA A 358 12.89 3.03 -18.72
CA ALA A 358 14.06 2.46 -18.04
C ALA A 358 15.01 1.76 -19.04
N PHE A 359 16.31 2.08 -18.99
CA PHE A 359 17.35 1.55 -19.88
C PHE A 359 17.06 1.62 -21.39
N SER A 360 16.20 2.54 -21.86
CA SER A 360 15.90 2.74 -23.28
C SER A 360 17.11 3.26 -24.06
N LYS A 361 17.38 2.71 -25.25
CA LYS A 361 18.45 3.18 -26.17
C LYS A 361 18.00 4.21 -27.19
N ASN A 362 16.69 4.43 -27.32
CA ASN A 362 16.08 5.20 -28.40
C ASN A 362 14.93 6.11 -27.91
N ARG A 363 14.86 6.36 -26.60
CA ARG A 363 13.80 7.13 -25.91
C ARG A 363 12.37 6.58 -26.11
N ARG A 364 12.21 5.37 -26.66
CA ARG A 364 10.92 4.65 -26.76
C ARG A 364 10.71 3.74 -25.55
N CYS A 365 9.45 3.43 -25.25
CA CYS A 365 9.06 2.64 -24.09
C CYS A 365 9.74 1.27 -24.07
N THR A 366 10.34 0.91 -22.93
CA THR A 366 10.90 -0.43 -22.65
C THR A 366 9.94 -1.29 -21.86
N ILE A 367 9.03 -0.66 -21.12
CA ILE A 367 7.88 -1.28 -20.45
C ILE A 367 6.60 -0.71 -21.07
N VAL A 368 5.56 -1.53 -21.27
CA VAL A 368 4.23 -1.07 -21.70
C VAL A 368 3.17 -1.82 -20.89
N PRO A 369 2.35 -1.14 -20.06
CA PRO A 369 1.25 -1.77 -19.34
C PRO A 369 0.18 -2.40 -20.24
N ILE A 370 -0.61 -3.33 -19.69
CA ILE A 370 -1.72 -4.00 -20.36
C ILE A 370 -2.93 -4.13 -19.41
N PRO A 371 -4.18 -4.11 -19.93
CA PRO A 371 -4.55 -3.92 -21.34
C PRO A 371 -4.32 -2.49 -21.85
N ASP A 372 -4.30 -1.47 -20.98
CA ASP A 372 -4.09 -0.07 -21.37
C ASP A 372 -2.62 0.35 -21.24
N ALA A 373 -1.96 0.51 -22.40
CA ALA A 373 -0.57 0.96 -22.56
C ALA A 373 -0.25 2.36 -21.97
N SER A 374 -1.25 3.10 -21.52
CA SER A 374 -1.12 4.47 -21.00
C SER A 374 -1.10 4.59 -19.48
N VAL A 375 -1.38 3.52 -18.73
CA VAL A 375 -1.32 3.53 -17.26
C VAL A 375 0.04 4.07 -16.78
N THR A 376 0.00 5.01 -15.84
CA THR A 376 1.19 5.63 -15.26
C THR A 376 1.98 4.60 -14.45
N ILE A 377 3.27 4.48 -14.75
CA ILE A 377 4.19 3.50 -14.12
C ILE A 377 5.51 4.13 -13.73
N GLY A 378 6.03 3.72 -12.57
CA GLY A 378 7.34 4.13 -12.05
C GLY A 378 7.41 5.59 -11.62
N GLN A 379 6.41 6.03 -10.85
CA GLN A 379 6.45 7.27 -10.08
C GLN A 379 7.56 7.22 -9.01
N ARG A 380 7.98 8.38 -8.50
CA ARG A 380 9.01 8.51 -7.43
C ARG A 380 8.64 9.60 -6.42
N ASP A 381 7.35 9.72 -6.16
CA ASP A 381 6.71 10.85 -5.50
C ASP A 381 6.15 10.46 -4.12
N ARG A 382 5.67 9.21 -3.95
CA ARG A 382 5.20 8.65 -2.66
C ARG A 382 5.29 7.12 -2.62
N MET A 383 5.15 6.52 -1.43
CA MET A 383 4.82 5.08 -1.33
C MET A 383 3.34 4.85 -1.68
N SER A 384 3.02 3.74 -2.32
CA SER A 384 1.65 3.28 -2.55
C SER A 384 1.06 2.52 -1.36
N MET A 385 -0.24 2.21 -1.43
CA MET A 385 -0.90 1.31 -0.46
C MET A 385 -0.22 -0.07 -0.43
N TYR A 386 0.15 -0.64 -1.59
CA TYR A 386 0.76 -1.97 -1.64
C TYR A 386 2.25 -1.95 -1.27
N ASP A 387 2.98 -0.84 -1.51
CA ASP A 387 4.32 -0.65 -0.94
C ASP A 387 4.29 -0.73 0.61
N ILE A 388 3.31 -0.05 1.22
CA ILE A 388 3.07 -0.08 2.67
C ILE A 388 2.73 -1.50 3.13
N HIS A 389 1.81 -2.20 2.45
CA HIS A 389 1.45 -3.57 2.83
C HIS A 389 2.59 -4.57 2.63
N HIS A 390 3.43 -4.45 1.60
CA HIS A 390 4.63 -5.28 1.46
C HIS A 390 5.58 -5.14 2.66
N VAL A 391 5.78 -3.92 3.15
CA VAL A 391 6.58 -3.65 4.35
C VAL A 391 5.88 -4.18 5.60
N ASN A 392 4.57 -3.97 5.75
CA ASN A 392 3.82 -4.47 6.90
C ASN A 392 3.79 -6.01 6.95
N ILE A 393 3.49 -6.73 5.86
CA ILE A 393 3.52 -8.21 5.86
C ILE A 393 4.91 -8.73 6.31
N ARG A 394 6.00 -8.09 5.86
CA ARG A 394 7.37 -8.53 6.19
C ARG A 394 7.84 -8.13 7.61
N TYR A 395 7.37 -7.02 8.18
CA TYR A 395 7.89 -6.47 9.45
C TYR A 395 6.86 -6.29 10.57
N CYS A 396 5.61 -6.04 10.20
CA CYS A 396 4.48 -5.61 11.01
C CYS A 396 3.22 -6.41 10.62
N PRO A 397 3.21 -7.77 10.71
CA PRO A 397 2.08 -8.57 10.25
C PRO A 397 0.76 -8.18 10.93
N GLU A 398 0.80 -7.71 12.18
CA GLU A 398 -0.32 -7.08 12.90
C GLU A 398 -0.83 -5.75 12.31
N ARG A 399 -0.36 -5.39 11.11
CA ARG A 399 -0.70 -4.21 10.32
C ARG A 399 -0.96 -4.50 8.83
N ALA A 400 -1.15 -5.77 8.47
CA ALA A 400 -1.41 -6.17 7.09
C ALA A 400 -2.89 -6.53 6.89
N LEU A 401 -3.54 -5.80 5.98
CA LEU A 401 -4.95 -5.90 5.60
C LEU A 401 -5.04 -5.64 4.10
N ARG A 402 -6.06 -6.17 3.42
CA ARG A 402 -6.37 -5.88 2.01
C ARG A 402 -7.87 -5.98 1.72
N LEU A 403 -8.29 -5.41 0.59
CA LEU A 403 -9.60 -5.63 0.00
C LEU A 403 -9.49 -6.50 -1.25
N VAL A 404 -10.40 -7.48 -1.40
CA VAL A 404 -10.37 -8.48 -2.50
C VAL A 404 -11.74 -8.57 -3.19
N GLY A 405 -11.75 -8.84 -4.51
CA GLY A 405 -12.98 -9.06 -5.29
C GLY A 405 -13.72 -7.79 -5.75
N GLY A 406 -13.35 -6.61 -5.24
CA GLY A 406 -13.87 -5.31 -5.69
C GLY A 406 -13.37 -4.87 -7.06
N ARG A 407 -14.02 -3.84 -7.62
CA ARG A 407 -13.66 -3.24 -8.93
C ARG A 407 -12.52 -2.21 -8.85
N GLY A 408 -12.02 -1.93 -7.65
CA GLY A 408 -10.92 -1.00 -7.39
C GLY A 408 -10.49 -1.06 -5.92
N SER A 409 -9.40 -0.38 -5.57
CA SER A 409 -8.76 -0.46 -4.24
C SER A 409 -9.59 0.07 -3.06
N TYR A 410 -10.78 0.62 -3.31
CA TYR A 410 -11.68 1.18 -2.29
C TYR A 410 -12.85 0.26 -1.91
N GLU A 411 -12.98 -0.93 -2.52
CA GLU A 411 -14.09 -1.86 -2.27
C GLU A 411 -13.62 -3.33 -2.30
N GLY A 412 -14.29 -4.21 -1.54
CA GLY A 412 -14.04 -5.65 -1.54
C GLY A 412 -14.33 -6.36 -0.22
N ARG A 413 -14.15 -7.69 -0.22
CA ARG A 413 -14.04 -8.53 0.98
C ARG A 413 -12.83 -8.10 1.79
N VAL A 414 -12.99 -8.02 3.12
CA VAL A 414 -11.91 -7.68 4.05
C VAL A 414 -11.08 -8.93 4.32
N GLU A 415 -9.77 -8.84 4.11
CA GLU A 415 -8.82 -9.88 4.49
C GLU A 415 -7.68 -9.30 5.31
N VAL A 416 -7.27 -10.02 6.34
CA VAL A 416 -6.20 -9.68 7.28
C VAL A 416 -5.10 -10.74 7.22
N TYR A 417 -3.86 -10.34 7.50
CA TYR A 417 -2.73 -11.26 7.54
C TYR A 417 -2.45 -11.67 8.99
N TRP A 418 -2.51 -12.97 9.27
CA TRP A 418 -2.32 -13.55 10.60
C TRP A 418 -1.79 -14.99 10.49
N ASP A 419 -0.95 -15.43 11.44
CA ASP A 419 -0.24 -16.73 11.42
C ASP A 419 0.35 -17.09 10.04
N GLU A 420 1.13 -16.15 9.49
CA GLU A 420 1.79 -16.23 8.17
C GLU A 420 0.85 -16.49 6.96
N ARG A 421 -0.46 -16.28 7.14
CA ARG A 421 -1.49 -16.54 6.14
C ARG A 421 -2.41 -15.34 5.96
N TRP A 422 -3.07 -15.27 4.80
CA TRP A 422 -4.24 -14.41 4.62
C TRP A 422 -5.49 -15.16 5.10
N GLY A 423 -6.38 -14.45 5.78
CA GLY A 423 -7.68 -14.95 6.18
C GLY A 423 -8.72 -13.82 6.23
N THR A 424 -9.99 -14.19 6.43
CA THR A 424 -11.12 -13.27 6.29
C THR A 424 -11.60 -12.74 7.65
N VAL A 425 -12.57 -11.82 7.61
CA VAL A 425 -13.31 -11.31 8.77
C VAL A 425 -14.75 -11.79 8.64
N CYS A 426 -15.37 -12.31 9.69
CA CYS A 426 -16.79 -12.65 9.68
C CYS A 426 -17.67 -11.39 9.72
N ASP A 427 -18.86 -11.47 9.11
CA ASP A 427 -19.84 -10.38 9.09
C ASP A 427 -20.80 -10.34 10.29
N ASP A 428 -20.70 -11.30 11.22
CA ASP A 428 -21.41 -11.29 12.52
C ASP A 428 -21.04 -10.01 13.29
N TYR A 429 -22.08 -9.23 13.62
CA TYR A 429 -22.01 -7.88 14.22
C TYR A 429 -21.24 -6.80 13.43
N PHE A 430 -20.70 -7.11 12.25
CA PHE A 430 -19.82 -6.22 11.47
C PHE A 430 -20.55 -4.95 10.97
N GLY A 431 -20.35 -3.84 11.68
CA GLY A 431 -21.11 -2.61 11.53
C GLY A 431 -20.38 -1.49 10.78
N HIS A 432 -21.06 -0.34 10.70
CA HIS A 432 -20.52 0.87 10.08
C HIS A 432 -19.21 1.34 10.74
N ASN A 433 -19.03 1.14 12.05
CA ASN A 433 -17.81 1.57 12.75
C ASN A 433 -16.60 0.70 12.38
N ASP A 434 -16.81 -0.58 12.16
CA ASP A 434 -15.80 -1.56 11.76
C ASP A 434 -15.29 -1.26 10.36
N GLY A 435 -16.24 -1.08 9.43
CA GLY A 435 -15.95 -0.58 8.09
C GLY A 435 -15.24 0.78 8.11
N ARG A 436 -15.63 1.70 9.02
CA ARG A 436 -14.98 3.01 9.19
C ARG A 436 -13.52 2.88 9.63
N VAL A 437 -13.23 2.04 10.63
CA VAL A 437 -11.86 1.80 11.09
C VAL A 437 -11.04 1.18 9.95
N ILE A 438 -11.55 0.15 9.28
CA ILE A 438 -10.88 -0.52 8.15
C ILE A 438 -10.60 0.45 6.99
N CYS A 439 -11.58 1.28 6.62
CA CYS A 439 -11.41 2.24 5.54
C CYS A 439 -10.41 3.35 5.89
N LYS A 440 -10.44 3.90 7.11
CA LYS A 440 -9.44 4.87 7.58
C LYS A 440 -8.05 4.25 7.69
N TYR A 441 -7.97 2.99 8.10
CA TYR A 441 -6.73 2.21 8.16
C TYR A 441 -6.07 2.07 6.78
N LEU A 442 -6.87 1.86 5.74
CA LEU A 442 -6.46 1.81 4.33
C LEU A 442 -6.21 3.21 3.71
N GLY A 443 -6.34 4.29 4.47
CA GLY A 443 -6.11 5.66 4.02
C GLY A 443 -7.29 6.32 3.29
N PHE A 444 -8.49 5.75 3.36
CA PHE A 444 -9.73 6.38 2.87
C PHE A 444 -10.36 7.31 3.94
N PRO A 445 -11.23 8.26 3.57
CA PRO A 445 -11.76 9.24 4.52
C PRO A 445 -12.65 8.62 5.61
N ASP A 446 -13.49 7.68 5.20
CA ASP A 446 -14.47 6.97 6.03
C ASP A 446 -15.02 5.77 5.23
N VAL A 447 -15.97 5.01 5.80
CA VAL A 447 -16.75 4.00 5.06
C VAL A 447 -17.92 4.65 4.29
N ALA A 448 -18.31 4.02 3.18
CA ALA A 448 -19.52 4.36 2.41
C ALA A 448 -20.62 3.29 2.55
N ALA A 449 -20.24 2.01 2.66
CA ALA A 449 -21.12 0.90 3.02
C ALA A 449 -20.30 -0.27 3.59
N THR A 450 -20.90 -1.05 4.49
CA THR A 450 -20.49 -2.43 4.80
C THR A 450 -21.43 -3.41 4.12
N TYR A 451 -20.99 -4.66 3.93
CA TYR A 451 -21.84 -5.73 3.43
C TYR A 451 -21.51 -7.06 4.09
N HIS A 452 -22.58 -7.81 4.28
CA HIS A 452 -22.63 -9.18 4.74
C HIS A 452 -22.69 -10.15 3.55
N ARG A 453 -22.68 -11.44 3.86
CA ARG A 453 -22.94 -12.57 2.97
C ARG A 453 -21.99 -12.64 1.77
N ALA A 454 -20.69 -12.51 2.02
CA ALA A 454 -19.61 -12.65 1.04
C ALA A 454 -19.84 -11.82 -0.25
N ARG A 455 -20.25 -10.54 -0.09
CA ARG A 455 -20.77 -9.68 -1.17
C ARG A 455 -19.88 -9.55 -2.42
N PHE A 456 -18.57 -9.65 -2.23
CA PHE A 456 -17.53 -9.59 -3.29
C PHE A 456 -16.91 -10.97 -3.59
N GLY A 457 -17.66 -12.04 -3.29
CA GLY A 457 -17.23 -13.43 -3.37
C GLY A 457 -16.69 -13.95 -2.03
N GLN A 458 -16.76 -15.27 -1.86
CA GLN A 458 -16.15 -15.98 -0.74
C GLN A 458 -14.62 -15.95 -0.81
N GLY A 459 -13.98 -15.97 0.36
CA GLY A 459 -12.55 -16.17 0.56
C GLY A 459 -12.20 -17.63 0.73
N SER A 460 -11.01 -17.86 1.30
CA SER A 460 -10.42 -19.18 1.50
C SER A 460 -9.34 -19.13 2.57
N GLY A 461 -9.35 -20.05 3.52
CA GLY A 461 -8.33 -20.16 4.59
C GLY A 461 -8.98 -20.03 5.97
N PRO A 462 -8.28 -19.44 6.97
CA PRO A 462 -8.88 -19.15 8.26
C PRO A 462 -9.84 -17.95 8.17
N ILE A 463 -10.90 -17.96 8.97
CA ILE A 463 -11.61 -16.74 9.36
C ILE A 463 -10.94 -16.25 10.65
N VAL A 464 -10.40 -15.03 10.61
CA VAL A 464 -9.42 -14.55 11.60
C VAL A 464 -10.09 -13.69 12.67
N MET A 465 -11.07 -12.87 12.30
CA MET A 465 -11.79 -11.96 13.20
C MET A 465 -13.29 -12.25 13.13
N ASP A 466 -13.95 -12.13 14.28
CA ASP A 466 -15.38 -12.40 14.49
C ASP A 466 -15.86 -11.59 15.72
N ASP A 467 -17.17 -11.33 15.85
CA ASP A 467 -17.77 -10.29 16.72
C ASP A 467 -17.04 -8.92 16.67
N LEU A 468 -16.57 -8.47 15.50
CA LEU A 468 -15.82 -7.21 15.40
C LEU A 468 -16.77 -6.02 15.70
N ARG A 469 -16.45 -5.26 16.75
CA ARG A 469 -17.34 -4.24 17.37
C ARG A 469 -16.58 -2.96 17.73
N CYS A 470 -16.00 -2.31 16.73
CA CYS A 470 -15.29 -1.04 16.84
C CYS A 470 -16.18 0.12 17.35
N ALA A 471 -15.62 1.02 18.14
CA ALA A 471 -16.19 2.33 18.49
C ALA A 471 -16.13 3.32 17.31
N GLY A 472 -15.26 3.10 16.33
CA GLY A 472 -15.13 3.93 15.12
C GLY A 472 -14.01 4.98 15.17
N ASN A 473 -13.21 4.97 16.25
CA ASN A 473 -12.08 5.88 16.48
C ASN A 473 -10.73 5.15 16.64
N GLU A 474 -10.72 3.82 16.56
CA GLU A 474 -9.53 2.99 16.67
C GLU A 474 -8.55 3.23 15.51
N TYR A 475 -7.26 3.22 15.84
CA TYR A 475 -6.17 3.37 14.86
C TYR A 475 -5.87 2.09 14.06
N SER A 476 -6.60 0.99 14.30
CA SER A 476 -6.40 -0.33 13.69
C SER A 476 -7.60 -1.23 13.98
N PRO A 477 -8.10 -2.06 13.05
CA PRO A 477 -9.14 -3.05 13.35
C PRO A 477 -8.68 -4.07 14.41
N PHE A 478 -7.38 -4.37 14.46
CA PHE A 478 -6.77 -5.21 15.50
C PHE A 478 -6.81 -4.60 16.92
N ALA A 479 -7.30 -3.37 17.08
CA ALA A 479 -7.48 -2.71 18.37
C ALA A 479 -8.96 -2.59 18.80
N CYS A 480 -9.89 -3.03 17.97
CA CYS A 480 -11.32 -3.06 18.31
C CYS A 480 -11.65 -4.27 19.21
N PRO A 481 -12.72 -4.20 20.02
CA PRO A 481 -13.32 -5.38 20.63
C PRO A 481 -13.72 -6.42 19.56
N MET A 482 -13.38 -7.69 19.81
CA MET A 482 -13.69 -8.85 18.97
C MET A 482 -13.56 -10.14 19.78
N ARG A 483 -13.93 -11.30 19.20
CA ARG A 483 -13.61 -12.63 19.75
C ARG A 483 -12.10 -12.83 19.82
N THR A 484 -11.66 -13.88 20.54
CA THR A 484 -10.30 -14.40 20.42
C THR A 484 -10.01 -14.72 18.96
N ILE A 485 -8.89 -14.20 18.42
CA ILE A 485 -8.52 -14.35 17.01
C ILE A 485 -8.53 -15.84 16.61
N GLY A 486 -9.14 -16.15 15.46
CA GLY A 486 -9.33 -17.51 14.95
C GLY A 486 -10.45 -18.32 15.64
N THR A 487 -11.19 -17.76 16.59
CA THR A 487 -12.33 -18.42 17.26
C THR A 487 -13.65 -17.87 16.74
N HIS A 488 -14.27 -18.55 15.77
CA HIS A 488 -15.50 -18.12 15.11
C HIS A 488 -16.56 -19.21 15.03
N ASN A 489 -17.82 -18.83 14.79
CA ASN A 489 -18.90 -19.76 14.40
C ASN A 489 -19.23 -19.74 12.90
N CYS A 490 -18.63 -18.82 12.14
CA CYS A 490 -18.98 -18.53 10.75
C CYS A 490 -18.37 -19.48 9.71
N GLY A 491 -18.92 -19.50 8.51
CA GLY A 491 -18.30 -20.00 7.28
C GLY A 491 -17.99 -18.89 6.27
N HIS A 492 -17.23 -19.18 5.22
CA HIS A 492 -16.84 -18.15 4.23
C HIS A 492 -18.01 -17.50 3.46
N TYR A 493 -19.23 -18.05 3.55
CA TYR A 493 -20.42 -17.39 3.01
C TYR A 493 -20.83 -16.17 3.87
N GLU A 494 -20.28 -15.98 5.07
CA GLU A 494 -20.40 -14.81 5.97
C GLU A 494 -19.13 -13.91 5.94
N ASP A 495 -18.33 -13.94 4.86
CA ASP A 495 -17.14 -13.09 4.78
C ASP A 495 -17.50 -11.58 4.62
N ALA A 496 -17.11 -10.78 5.61
CA ALA A 496 -17.35 -9.35 5.68
C ALA A 496 -16.70 -8.55 4.54
N SER A 497 -17.37 -7.49 4.12
CA SER A 497 -16.96 -6.66 2.99
C SER A 497 -17.22 -5.16 3.23
N VAL A 498 -16.45 -4.30 2.58
CA VAL A 498 -16.60 -2.84 2.65
C VAL A 498 -16.59 -2.20 1.27
N THR A 499 -17.27 -1.06 1.16
CA THR A 499 -16.98 0.00 0.18
C THR A 499 -16.60 1.25 0.98
N CYS A 500 -15.37 1.73 0.79
CA CYS A 500 -14.87 2.95 1.40
C CYS A 500 -15.30 4.21 0.65
N GLN A 501 -15.33 5.35 1.33
CA GLN A 501 -15.50 6.64 0.67
C GLN A 501 -14.32 6.90 -0.26
N LYS A 502 -14.62 7.48 -1.42
CA LYS A 502 -13.61 7.84 -2.40
C LYS A 502 -12.86 9.07 -1.89
N ASN A 503 -11.54 9.08 -2.09
CA ASN A 503 -10.64 10.16 -1.70
C ASN A 503 -10.75 11.42 -2.60
N VAL A 504 -11.89 11.64 -3.24
CA VAL A 504 -12.26 12.86 -3.99
C VAL A 504 -13.74 13.14 -3.81
N ARG A 505 -14.12 14.42 -3.73
CA ARG A 505 -15.50 14.90 -3.69
C ARG A 505 -15.64 16.23 -4.44
N LEU A 506 -16.87 16.57 -4.83
CA LEU A 506 -17.20 17.88 -5.40
C LEU A 506 -18.10 18.66 -4.43
N VAL A 507 -17.77 19.92 -4.18
CA VAL A 507 -18.45 20.78 -3.20
C VAL A 507 -18.98 22.06 -3.85
N GLY A 508 -20.03 22.66 -3.29
CA GLY A 508 -20.62 23.92 -3.78
C GLY A 508 -21.37 23.83 -5.11
N GLY A 509 -21.54 22.63 -5.68
CA GLY A 509 -22.22 22.42 -6.96
C GLY A 509 -23.18 21.23 -6.98
N ARG A 510 -23.92 21.09 -8.09
CA ARG A 510 -25.00 20.11 -8.23
C ARG A 510 -24.47 18.74 -8.68
N ILE A 511 -24.82 17.70 -7.93
CA ILE A 511 -24.49 16.30 -8.22
C ILE A 511 -25.76 15.55 -8.67
N THR A 512 -25.67 14.78 -9.75
CA THR A 512 -26.74 13.90 -10.28
C THR A 512 -26.10 12.71 -11.01
N SER A 513 -26.81 11.58 -11.15
CA SER A 513 -26.31 10.39 -11.86
C SER A 513 -25.87 10.63 -13.31
N ARG A 514 -26.35 11.70 -13.98
CA ARG A 514 -25.96 12.08 -15.35
C ARG A 514 -24.82 13.11 -15.42
N CYS A 515 -24.70 13.97 -14.40
CA CYS A 515 -23.81 15.12 -14.39
C CYS A 515 -23.50 15.57 -12.95
N ALA A 516 -22.23 15.83 -12.65
CA ALA A 516 -21.81 16.48 -11.41
C ALA A 516 -20.94 17.71 -11.68
N VAL A 517 -21.07 18.74 -10.85
CA VAL A 517 -20.21 19.95 -10.86
C VAL A 517 -19.88 20.37 -9.43
N GLY A 518 -18.74 21.00 -9.23
CA GLY A 518 -18.35 21.62 -7.96
C GLY A 518 -16.84 21.89 -7.87
N ARG A 519 -16.41 22.57 -6.80
CA ARG A 519 -15.01 22.67 -6.38
C ARG A 519 -14.48 21.28 -6.09
N LEU A 520 -13.28 20.97 -6.54
CA LEU A 520 -12.61 19.71 -6.26
C LEU A 520 -11.99 19.74 -4.85
N GLU A 521 -12.35 18.75 -4.05
CA GLU A 521 -11.65 18.45 -2.80
C GLU A 521 -11.13 17.01 -2.83
N VAL A 522 -9.92 16.82 -2.32
CA VAL A 522 -9.18 15.56 -2.29
C VAL A 522 -8.89 15.18 -0.84
N TYR A 523 -8.82 13.87 -0.55
CA TYR A 523 -8.37 13.34 0.73
C TYR A 523 -6.95 12.77 0.57
N ALA A 524 -6.00 13.33 1.30
CA ALA A 524 -4.60 12.93 1.31
C ALA A 524 -4.00 13.13 2.69
N GLU A 525 -3.07 12.25 3.09
CA GLU A 525 -2.33 12.34 4.37
C GLU A 525 -3.25 12.48 5.60
N GLY A 526 -4.41 11.81 5.59
CA GLY A 526 -5.37 11.79 6.69
C GLY A 526 -6.36 12.96 6.72
N ARG A 527 -6.28 13.92 5.80
CA ARG A 527 -7.10 15.15 5.79
C ARG A 527 -7.74 15.44 4.42
N TRP A 528 -8.89 16.12 4.45
CA TRP A 528 -9.50 16.74 3.27
C TRP A 528 -8.86 18.10 2.99
N GLY A 529 -8.83 18.49 1.71
CA GLY A 529 -8.37 19.79 1.26
C GLY A 529 -8.65 20.04 -0.22
N THR A 530 -8.32 21.24 -0.70
CA THR A 530 -8.58 21.64 -2.09
C THR A 530 -7.41 21.34 -3.02
N VAL A 531 -7.60 21.59 -4.31
CA VAL A 531 -6.60 21.41 -5.38
C VAL A 531 -6.50 22.72 -6.16
N CYS A 532 -5.29 23.18 -6.45
CA CYS A 532 -5.06 24.39 -7.23
C CYS A 532 -5.40 24.17 -8.72
N ASP A 533 -5.72 25.26 -9.44
CA ASP A 533 -5.98 25.26 -10.88
C ASP A 533 -4.72 25.44 -11.75
N ASP A 534 -3.55 25.67 -11.15
CA ASP A 534 -2.27 25.76 -11.86
C ASP A 534 -1.92 24.40 -12.53
N TYR A 535 -1.66 24.47 -13.84
CA TYR A 535 -1.54 23.36 -14.79
C TYR A 535 -2.72 22.36 -14.92
N PHE A 536 -3.72 22.40 -14.03
CA PHE A 536 -4.82 21.45 -13.97
C PHE A 536 -5.67 21.48 -15.26
N ASP A 537 -5.62 20.42 -16.06
CA ASP A 537 -6.27 20.33 -17.36
C ASP A 537 -7.42 19.30 -17.40
N ILE A 538 -8.00 19.09 -18.60
CA ILE A 538 -9.14 18.20 -18.77
C ILE A 538 -8.81 16.74 -18.44
N ASN A 539 -7.55 16.31 -18.55
CA ASN A 539 -7.04 15.00 -18.20
C ASN A 539 -7.10 14.77 -16.69
N ASP A 540 -6.73 15.77 -15.89
CA ASP A 540 -6.89 15.74 -14.42
C ASP A 540 -8.35 15.59 -14.03
N ALA A 541 -9.23 16.38 -14.66
CA ALA A 541 -10.66 16.21 -14.51
C ALA A 541 -11.14 14.81 -14.99
N HIS A 542 -10.58 14.24 -16.05
CA HIS A 542 -10.94 12.87 -16.51
C HIS A 542 -10.60 11.81 -15.45
N VAL A 543 -9.47 11.94 -14.75
CA VAL A 543 -9.11 11.07 -13.60
C VAL A 543 -10.13 11.23 -12.48
N VAL A 544 -10.36 12.47 -12.02
CA VAL A 544 -11.30 12.78 -10.92
C VAL A 544 -12.71 12.29 -11.24
N CYS A 545 -13.20 12.53 -12.46
CA CYS A 545 -14.54 12.10 -12.86
C CYS A 545 -14.65 10.57 -12.93
N ARG A 546 -13.65 9.86 -13.48
CA ARG A 546 -13.62 8.39 -13.46
C ARG A 546 -13.59 7.84 -12.03
N GLN A 547 -12.74 8.42 -11.17
CA GLN A 547 -12.61 8.07 -9.76
C GLN A 547 -13.96 8.22 -9.04
N LEU A 548 -14.66 9.35 -9.22
CA LEU A 548 -16.02 9.58 -8.71
C LEU A 548 -17.05 8.57 -9.24
N GLY A 549 -16.88 8.04 -10.46
CA GLY A 549 -17.79 7.08 -11.10
C GLY A 549 -18.54 7.62 -12.33
N TYR A 550 -18.01 8.68 -12.94
CA TYR A 550 -18.52 9.28 -14.17
C TYR A 550 -17.66 8.88 -15.38
N ARG A 551 -18.28 8.66 -16.54
CA ARG A 551 -17.57 8.25 -17.77
C ARG A 551 -16.45 9.21 -18.19
N ARG A 552 -16.64 10.53 -18.00
CA ARG A 552 -15.68 11.56 -18.43
C ARG A 552 -15.86 12.91 -17.74
N ALA A 553 -14.84 13.76 -17.84
CA ALA A 553 -14.98 15.19 -17.67
C ALA A 553 -15.59 15.87 -18.90
N SER A 554 -16.04 17.11 -18.71
CA SER A 554 -16.51 18.02 -19.76
C SER A 554 -15.85 19.39 -19.71
N CYS A 555 -15.50 19.86 -18.51
CA CYS A 555 -14.90 21.16 -18.26
C CYS A 555 -14.03 21.09 -17.01
N VAL A 556 -12.91 21.79 -17.04
CA VAL A 556 -12.28 22.39 -15.86
C VAL A 556 -12.84 23.81 -15.74
N TYR A 557 -12.96 24.31 -14.51
CA TYR A 557 -13.24 25.70 -14.22
C TYR A 557 -12.20 26.21 -13.21
N PRO A 558 -11.26 27.06 -13.65
CA PRO A 558 -10.36 27.75 -12.74
C PRO A 558 -11.10 28.81 -11.92
N ARG A 559 -10.37 29.42 -11.00
CA ARG A 559 -10.71 30.58 -10.16
C ARG A 559 -11.92 30.38 -9.26
N ALA A 560 -11.92 29.29 -8.48
CA ALA A 560 -12.88 29.02 -7.41
C ALA A 560 -14.37 29.18 -7.83
N ARG A 561 -14.70 28.74 -9.05
CA ARG A 561 -16.02 29.00 -9.68
C ARG A 561 -17.22 28.55 -8.85
N TYR A 562 -17.06 27.52 -8.02
CA TYR A 562 -18.08 26.99 -7.11
C TYR A 562 -17.81 27.36 -5.63
N GLY A 563 -17.22 28.54 -5.42
CA GLY A 563 -16.81 29.08 -4.14
C GLY A 563 -15.39 28.68 -3.75
N GLN A 564 -14.72 29.56 -3.01
CA GLN A 564 -13.43 29.26 -2.36
C GLN A 564 -13.61 28.19 -1.27
N GLY A 565 -12.56 27.40 -1.04
CA GLY A 565 -12.47 26.47 0.07
C GLY A 565 -12.05 27.14 1.38
N THR A 566 -12.15 26.35 2.45
CA THR A 566 -11.71 26.70 3.82
C THR A 566 -10.80 25.64 4.44
N LEU A 567 -10.48 24.60 3.66
CA LEU A 567 -9.58 23.50 4.01
C LEU A 567 -8.25 23.71 3.26
N PRO A 568 -7.09 23.28 3.79
CA PRO A 568 -5.79 23.50 3.15
C PRO A 568 -5.73 23.07 1.68
N ILE A 569 -4.98 23.78 0.85
CA ILE A 569 -4.65 23.30 -0.50
C ILE A 569 -3.68 22.12 -0.34
N LEU A 570 -4.02 20.97 -0.93
CA LEU A 570 -3.26 19.73 -0.78
C LEU A 570 -2.52 19.30 -2.04
N MET A 571 -2.94 19.75 -3.22
CA MET A 571 -2.29 19.41 -4.49
C MET A 571 -2.18 20.63 -5.41
N ASP A 572 -1.01 20.75 -6.03
CA ASP A 572 -0.60 21.83 -6.94
C ASP A 572 0.25 21.21 -8.09
N ASP A 573 0.49 21.94 -9.19
CA ASP A 573 1.09 21.45 -10.45
C ASP A 573 0.51 20.09 -10.92
N VAL A 574 -0.81 19.86 -10.81
CA VAL A 574 -1.39 18.54 -11.09
C VAL A 574 -1.36 18.26 -12.61
N GLN A 575 -0.73 17.15 -12.97
CA GLN A 575 -0.42 16.77 -14.36
C GLN A 575 -0.67 15.26 -14.59
N CYS A 576 -1.94 14.87 -14.56
CA CYS A 576 -2.42 13.54 -14.93
C CYS A 576 -2.26 13.24 -16.43
N THR A 577 -2.06 11.97 -16.78
CA THR A 577 -2.15 11.49 -18.18
C THR A 577 -3.59 11.20 -18.62
N GLY A 578 -4.56 11.37 -17.71
CA GLY A 578 -5.97 11.09 -17.91
C GLY A 578 -6.36 9.65 -17.59
N ARG A 579 -5.41 8.79 -17.20
CA ARG A 579 -5.59 7.32 -17.03
C ARG A 579 -5.22 6.76 -15.66
N GLU A 580 -4.77 7.62 -14.75
CA GLU A 580 -4.51 7.28 -13.36
C GLU A 580 -5.77 6.76 -12.65
N ALA A 581 -5.61 5.82 -11.73
CA ALA A 581 -6.73 5.24 -10.98
C ALA A 581 -7.34 6.23 -9.95
N GLN A 582 -6.52 7.18 -9.47
CA GLN A 582 -6.89 8.23 -8.52
C GLN A 582 -6.06 9.49 -8.82
N ILE A 583 -6.58 10.68 -8.51
CA ILE A 583 -5.82 11.95 -8.69
C ILE A 583 -4.50 11.97 -7.91
N THR A 584 -4.48 11.38 -6.71
CA THR A 584 -3.29 11.23 -5.84
C THR A 584 -2.15 10.39 -6.45
N HIS A 585 -2.41 9.73 -7.59
CA HIS A 585 -1.44 8.96 -8.37
C HIS A 585 -0.91 9.72 -9.61
N CYS A 586 -1.44 10.91 -9.88
CA CYS A 586 -0.90 11.80 -10.91
C CYS A 586 0.39 12.46 -10.43
N ARG A 587 1.16 12.99 -11.39
CA ARG A 587 2.24 13.90 -11.06
C ARG A 587 1.65 15.18 -10.46
N SER A 588 2.25 15.67 -9.38
CA SER A 588 1.92 16.93 -8.70
C SER A 588 3.15 17.45 -7.96
N THR A 589 3.05 18.58 -7.28
CA THR A 589 3.90 18.89 -6.13
C THR A 589 3.74 17.85 -5.00
N PRO A 590 4.63 17.80 -4.00
CA PRO A 590 4.37 17.10 -2.74
C PRO A 590 3.11 17.63 -2.04
N ILE A 591 2.46 16.79 -1.22
CA ILE A 591 1.16 17.15 -0.64
C ILE A 591 1.29 18.34 0.31
N GLY A 592 0.52 19.40 0.06
CA GLY A 592 0.57 20.64 0.81
C GLY A 592 1.79 21.55 0.49
N GLU A 593 2.65 21.19 -0.46
CA GLU A 593 3.59 22.14 -1.08
C GLU A 593 2.88 22.81 -2.25
N HIS A 594 2.54 24.09 -2.12
CA HIS A 594 1.84 24.86 -3.15
C HIS A 594 2.26 26.34 -3.11
N ASN A 595 2.03 27.08 -4.20
CA ASN A 595 2.16 28.55 -4.21
C ASN A 595 0.80 29.29 -4.08
N CYS A 596 -0.29 28.57 -4.39
CA CYS A 596 -1.63 29.12 -4.61
C CYS A 596 -2.37 29.63 -3.35
N ARG A 597 -3.51 30.30 -3.59
CA ARG A 597 -4.52 30.73 -2.62
C ARG A 597 -5.89 30.15 -2.99
N HIS A 598 -6.87 30.20 -2.08
CA HIS A 598 -8.20 29.63 -2.36
C HIS A 598 -9.00 30.32 -3.47
N TYR A 599 -8.59 31.48 -3.97
CA TYR A 599 -9.17 32.03 -5.20
C TYR A 599 -8.73 31.25 -6.46
N GLU A 600 -7.69 30.41 -6.39
CA GLU A 600 -7.22 29.47 -7.44
C GLU A 600 -7.76 28.03 -7.23
N ASP A 601 -8.70 27.80 -6.30
CA ASP A 601 -9.26 26.45 -6.09
C ASP A 601 -9.97 25.94 -7.35
N VAL A 602 -9.54 24.79 -7.89
CA VAL A 602 -10.09 24.23 -9.12
C VAL A 602 -11.47 23.64 -8.92
N SER A 603 -12.32 23.76 -9.94
CA SER A 603 -13.63 23.11 -10.00
C SER A 603 -13.77 22.29 -11.28
N VAL A 604 -14.51 21.19 -11.25
CA VAL A 604 -14.64 20.29 -12.43
C VAL A 604 -16.10 19.97 -12.77
N ARG A 605 -16.33 19.53 -14.01
CA ARG A 605 -17.62 19.01 -14.49
C ARG A 605 -17.49 17.60 -15.03
N CYS A 606 -18.22 16.67 -14.42
CA CYS A 606 -18.27 15.26 -14.78
C CYS A 606 -19.59 14.87 -15.47
N LEU A 607 -19.55 13.94 -16.42
CA LEU A 607 -20.68 13.48 -17.23
C LEU A 607 -20.71 11.96 -17.39
N ASN A 608 -21.93 11.42 -17.54
CA ASN A 608 -22.18 9.99 -17.77
C ASN A 608 -22.75 9.64 -19.16
N TYR A 609 -22.78 10.58 -20.10
CA TYR A 609 -23.08 10.33 -21.52
C TYR A 609 -21.80 10.27 -22.35
#